data_AF-A0A6A5Q6V7-F1
#
_entry.id   AF-A0A6A5Q6V7-F1
#
_cell.length_a   1.000
_cell.length_b   1.000
_cell.length_c   1.000
_cell.angle_alpha   90.00
_cell.angle_beta   90.00
_cell.angle_gamma   90.00
#
_symmetry.space_group_name_H-M   'P 1'
#
loop_
_entity.id
_entity.type
_entity.pdbx_description
1 polymer ?
#
loop_
_entity_poly.entity_id
_entity_poly.type
_entity_poly.pdbx_seq_one_letter_code
_entity_poly.pdbx_strand_id
1 'polypeptide(L)'
;TSMETFIDAWTTLDMIQHKSLTNIYSARVANNTWQHTQRQIASLMYELDQWALKALPQTPFATVTTMDACQEREQLLLWFYYQSAKMCITRPCLCRLDQRLKGQSEESARFNQRQADACIQAALDLTSQLKLPRNAQWLYENGPWWSNVHIIMQALTVMLLELAQRTSNLSEDPSHLVSCVEDLVEWLKVMKAVDGVAQNAYNVICEMLSNHE
;
A
#
# COMPACT_ATOMS: atom_id res chain seq x y z
N THR A 1 -22.46 -6.31 16.96
CA THR A 1 -21.54 -5.18 17.20
C THR A 1 -21.93 -4.10 16.24
N SER A 2 -22.25 -2.88 16.71
CA SER A 2 -22.54 -1.75 15.82
C SER A 2 -21.32 -1.50 14.92
N MET A 3 -21.52 -1.27 13.62
CA MET A 3 -20.45 -0.79 12.75
C MET A 3 -19.94 0.54 13.32
N GLU A 4 -18.62 0.72 13.42
CA GLU A 4 -18.03 2.00 13.81
C GLU A 4 -18.46 3.06 12.80
N THR A 5 -18.70 4.30 13.26
CA THR A 5 -19.01 5.38 12.33
C THR A 5 -17.78 5.64 11.45
N PHE A 6 -17.99 6.15 10.23
CA PHE A 6 -16.89 6.44 9.31
C PHE A 6 -15.82 7.34 9.95
N ILE A 7 -16.24 8.35 10.72
CA ILE A 7 -15.31 9.29 11.39
C ILE A 7 -14.47 8.57 12.45
N ASP A 8 -15.07 7.70 13.26
CA ASP A 8 -14.36 6.94 14.29
C ASP A 8 -13.36 5.95 13.66
N ALA A 9 -13.80 5.25 12.62
CA ALA A 9 -12.97 4.31 11.87
C ALA A 9 -11.79 5.03 11.21
N TRP A 10 -12.04 6.15 10.54
CA TRP A 10 -11.01 6.96 9.90
C TRP A 10 -10.01 7.54 10.90
N THR A 11 -10.50 8.06 12.04
CA THR A 11 -9.63 8.62 13.09
C THR A 11 -8.70 7.54 13.67
N THR A 12 -9.23 6.34 13.92
CA THR A 12 -8.43 5.22 14.42
C THR A 12 -7.36 4.81 13.42
N LEU A 13 -7.70 4.77 12.13
CA LEU A 13 -6.76 4.46 11.07
C LEU A 13 -5.66 5.52 10.93
N ASP A 14 -6.01 6.80 11.01
CA ASP A 14 -5.05 7.90 10.99
C ASP A 14 -4.08 7.83 12.18
N MET A 15 -4.59 7.47 13.37
CA MET A 15 -3.73 7.23 14.54
C MET A 15 -2.74 6.07 14.31
N ILE A 16 -3.16 4.98 13.68
CA ILE A 16 -2.26 3.85 13.33
C ILE A 16 -1.19 4.31 12.34
N GLN A 17 -1.58 5.09 11.32
CA GLN A 17 -0.64 5.63 10.34
C GLN A 17 0.33 6.64 10.95
N HIS A 18 -0.12 7.49 11.86
CA HIS A 18 0.76 8.38 12.61
C HIS A 18 1.76 7.59 13.48
N LYS A 19 1.30 6.54 14.17
CA LYS A 19 2.19 5.65 14.95
C LYS A 19 3.23 4.96 14.06
N SER A 20 2.90 4.58 12.82
CA SER A 20 3.87 3.97 11.92
C SER A 20 4.97 4.97 11.53
N LEU A 21 4.60 6.21 11.20
CA LEU A 21 5.57 7.28 10.90
C LEU A 21 6.48 7.58 12.10
N THR A 22 5.94 7.62 13.31
CA THR A 22 6.74 7.93 14.51
C THR A 22 7.61 6.75 14.96
N ASN A 23 7.09 5.53 14.95
CA ASN A 23 7.74 4.36 15.52
C ASN A 23 8.63 3.58 14.54
N ILE A 24 8.51 3.82 13.23
CA ILE A 24 9.31 3.13 12.21
C ILE A 24 10.23 4.13 11.48
N TYR A 25 9.72 5.31 11.12
CA TYR A 25 10.39 6.20 10.17
C TYR A 25 10.99 7.47 10.79
N SER A 26 10.73 7.77 12.06
CA SER A 26 11.28 8.99 12.68
C SER A 26 12.79 8.91 12.87
N ALA A 27 13.46 10.07 12.79
CA ALA A 27 14.90 10.17 13.03
C ALA A 27 15.32 9.63 14.41
N ARG A 28 14.43 9.74 15.41
CA ARG A 28 14.68 9.21 16.76
C ARG A 28 14.82 7.69 16.79
N VAL A 29 14.14 7.00 15.88
CA VAL A 29 14.12 5.53 15.80
C VAL A 29 15.25 4.99 14.92
N ALA A 30 15.98 5.85 14.20
CA ALA A 30 17.13 5.42 13.39
C ALA A 30 18.21 4.68 14.20
N ASN A 31 18.31 4.92 15.51
CA ASN A 31 19.24 4.25 16.41
C ASN A 31 18.71 2.93 17.02
N ASN A 32 17.46 2.55 16.75
CA ASN A 32 16.88 1.34 17.31
C ASN A 32 17.43 0.08 16.61
N THR A 33 17.49 -1.03 17.33
CA THR A 33 17.86 -2.32 16.74
C THR A 33 16.79 -2.80 15.76
N TRP A 34 17.18 -3.59 14.77
CA TRP A 34 16.20 -4.16 13.84
C TRP A 34 15.12 -5.00 14.54
N GLN A 35 15.50 -5.75 15.57
CA GLN A 35 14.56 -6.52 16.36
C GLN A 35 13.49 -5.62 17.00
N HIS A 36 13.85 -4.40 17.43
CA HIS A 36 12.87 -3.44 17.93
C HIS A 36 11.92 -3.01 16.81
N THR A 37 12.43 -2.69 15.61
CA THR A 37 11.57 -2.34 14.47
C THR A 37 10.62 -3.48 14.09
N GLN A 38 11.09 -4.74 14.07
CA GLN A 38 10.22 -5.90 13.80
C GLN A 38 9.06 -6.01 14.81
N ARG A 39 9.33 -5.73 16.10
CA ARG A 39 8.27 -5.69 17.13
C ARG A 39 7.27 -4.55 16.89
N GLN A 40 7.73 -3.37 16.48
CA GLN A 40 6.84 -2.27 16.12
C GLN A 40 5.96 -2.61 14.92
N ILE A 41 6.55 -3.20 13.87
CA ILE A 41 5.82 -3.68 12.69
C ILE A 41 4.76 -4.70 13.11
N ALA A 42 5.12 -5.70 13.90
CA ALA A 42 4.20 -6.74 14.36
C ALA A 42 3.03 -6.15 15.18
N SER A 43 3.32 -5.21 16.09
CA SER A 43 2.31 -4.54 16.90
C SER A 43 1.35 -3.70 16.06
N LEU A 44 1.87 -2.94 15.10
CA LEU A 44 1.07 -2.07 14.23
C LEU A 44 0.23 -2.86 13.25
N MET A 45 0.78 -3.95 12.68
CA MET A 45 0.02 -4.87 11.84
C MET A 45 -1.14 -5.52 12.61
N TYR A 46 -0.89 -5.96 13.84
CA TYR A 46 -1.95 -6.50 14.69
C TYR A 46 -3.04 -5.46 14.96
N GLU A 47 -2.67 -4.21 15.30
CA GLU A 47 -3.64 -3.12 15.50
C GLU A 47 -4.45 -2.84 14.23
N LEU A 48 -3.79 -2.80 13.07
CA LEU A 48 -4.41 -2.56 11.77
C LEU A 48 -5.37 -3.69 11.35
N ASP A 49 -5.00 -4.95 11.58
CA ASP A 49 -5.86 -6.10 11.27
C ASP A 49 -7.09 -6.14 12.20
N GLN A 50 -6.92 -5.84 13.49
CA GLN A 50 -8.06 -5.73 14.41
C GLN A 50 -9.00 -4.58 14.05
N TRP A 51 -8.46 -3.46 13.57
CA TRP A 51 -9.26 -2.37 13.04
C TRP A 51 -10.03 -2.80 11.78
N ALA A 52 -9.38 -3.49 10.84
CA ALA A 52 -10.00 -3.91 9.58
C ALA A 52 -11.18 -4.88 9.80
N LEU A 53 -11.07 -5.79 10.77
CA LEU A 53 -12.17 -6.70 11.14
C LEU A 53 -13.43 -5.98 11.62
N LYS A 54 -13.30 -4.76 12.15
CA LYS A 54 -14.41 -3.96 12.67
C LYS A 54 -14.94 -2.94 11.67
N ALA A 55 -14.04 -2.31 10.92
CA ALA A 55 -14.33 -1.15 10.09
C ALA A 55 -14.66 -1.51 8.63
N LEU A 56 -14.11 -2.60 8.09
CA LEU A 56 -14.29 -3.00 6.70
C LEU A 56 -15.31 -4.14 6.56
N PRO A 57 -16.06 -4.19 5.46
CA PRO A 57 -16.97 -5.28 5.19
C PRO A 57 -16.19 -6.59 5.02
N GLN A 58 -16.68 -7.65 5.66
CA GLN A 58 -16.11 -8.99 5.53
C GLN A 58 -16.51 -9.66 4.21
N THR A 59 -17.46 -9.06 3.48
CA THR A 59 -17.92 -9.48 2.17
C THR A 59 -17.40 -8.53 1.09
N PRO A 60 -17.13 -9.03 -0.15
CA PRO A 60 -16.65 -8.18 -1.23
C PRO A 60 -17.60 -7.01 -1.50
N PHE A 61 -17.03 -5.82 -1.75
CA PHE A 61 -17.79 -4.60 -2.08
C PHE A 61 -18.85 -4.81 -3.16
N ALA A 62 -18.57 -5.66 -4.17
CA ALA A 62 -19.49 -5.95 -5.26
C ALA A 62 -20.74 -6.77 -4.87
N THR A 63 -20.79 -7.31 -3.65
CA THR A 63 -21.87 -8.18 -3.18
C THR A 63 -22.82 -7.49 -2.19
N VAL A 64 -22.53 -6.26 -1.76
CA VAL A 64 -23.34 -5.55 -0.78
C VAL A 64 -24.37 -4.68 -1.52
N THR A 65 -25.48 -5.31 -1.94
CA THR A 65 -26.55 -4.68 -2.74
C THR A 65 -27.42 -3.67 -1.98
N THR A 66 -27.09 -3.36 -0.73
CA THR A 66 -27.92 -2.55 0.19
C THR A 66 -27.27 -1.25 0.65
N MET A 67 -26.04 -0.93 0.22
CA MET A 67 -25.38 0.31 0.62
C MET A 67 -25.88 1.48 -0.21
N ASP A 68 -26.01 2.66 0.42
CA ASP A 68 -26.17 3.90 -0.34
C ASP A 68 -24.80 4.37 -0.88
N ALA A 69 -24.83 5.28 -1.87
CA ALA A 69 -23.62 5.77 -2.53
C ALA A 69 -22.63 6.48 -1.57
N CYS A 70 -23.12 7.06 -0.46
CA CYS A 70 -22.25 7.70 0.53
C CYS A 70 -21.49 6.65 1.33
N GLN A 71 -22.18 5.61 1.77
CA GLN A 71 -21.58 4.49 2.50
C GLN A 71 -20.59 3.71 1.63
N GLU A 72 -20.90 3.49 0.35
CA GLU A 72 -19.97 2.86 -0.60
C GLU A 72 -18.67 3.67 -0.73
N ARG A 73 -18.80 4.99 -0.85
CA ARG A 73 -17.66 5.91 -0.91
C ARG A 73 -16.84 5.89 0.38
N GLU A 74 -17.49 5.96 1.54
CA GLU A 74 -16.81 5.88 2.85
C GLU A 74 -16.01 4.59 3.00
N GLN A 75 -16.59 3.46 2.63
CA GLN A 75 -15.92 2.17 2.70
C GLN A 75 -14.77 2.06 1.69
N LEU A 76 -14.92 2.62 0.49
CA LEU A 76 -13.84 2.73 -0.49
C LEU A 76 -12.67 3.54 0.07
N LEU A 77 -12.95 4.69 0.70
CA LEU A 77 -11.94 5.53 1.33
C LEU A 77 -11.17 4.78 2.43
N LEU A 78 -11.89 4.15 3.36
CA LEU A 78 -11.28 3.36 4.45
C LEU A 78 -10.40 2.24 3.89
N TRP A 79 -10.84 1.57 2.85
CA TRP A 79 -10.08 0.49 2.22
C TRP A 79 -8.79 1.00 1.54
N PHE A 80 -8.84 2.14 0.84
CA PHE A 80 -7.65 2.75 0.24
C PHE A 80 -6.61 3.12 1.31
N TYR A 81 -7.06 3.75 2.39
CA TYR A 81 -6.17 4.11 3.49
C TYR A 81 -5.65 2.87 4.25
N TYR A 82 -6.45 1.81 4.37
CA TYR A 82 -6.00 0.54 4.94
C TYR A 82 -4.83 -0.06 4.15
N GLN A 83 -4.97 -0.15 2.82
CA GLN A 83 -3.90 -0.69 1.98
C GLN A 83 -2.65 0.20 2.02
N SER A 84 -2.83 1.52 2.00
CA SER A 84 -1.74 2.49 2.21
C SER A 84 -1.01 2.30 3.54
N ALA A 85 -1.75 2.18 4.65
CA ALA A 85 -1.18 1.98 5.98
C ALA A 85 -0.43 0.63 6.05
N LYS A 86 -1.01 -0.42 5.49
CA LYS A 86 -0.41 -1.76 5.42
C LYS A 86 0.90 -1.74 4.65
N MET A 87 0.93 -1.14 3.45
CA MET A 87 2.16 -0.94 2.68
C MET A 87 3.19 -0.15 3.49
N CYS A 88 2.79 0.96 4.10
CA CYS A 88 3.68 1.81 4.91
C CYS A 88 4.33 1.06 6.08
N ILE A 89 3.54 0.27 6.83
CA ILE A 89 4.03 -0.49 7.99
C ILE A 89 4.98 -1.62 7.57
N THR A 90 4.70 -2.29 6.46
CA THR A 90 5.41 -3.50 6.03
C THR A 90 6.61 -3.25 5.12
N ARG A 91 6.65 -2.09 4.43
CA ARG A 91 7.72 -1.68 3.50
C ARG A 91 9.16 -1.83 4.03
N PRO A 92 9.48 -1.59 5.32
CA PRO A 92 10.85 -1.77 5.79
C PRO A 92 11.35 -3.22 5.61
N CYS A 93 10.46 -4.21 5.63
CA CYS A 93 10.82 -5.59 5.39
C CYS A 93 11.15 -5.85 3.92
N LEU A 94 10.48 -5.18 2.97
CA LEU A 94 10.77 -5.28 1.53
C LEU A 94 12.16 -4.72 1.19
N CYS A 95 12.46 -3.48 1.63
CA CYS A 95 13.75 -2.83 1.32
C CYS A 95 14.96 -3.49 1.99
N ARG A 96 14.75 -4.29 3.04
CA ARG A 96 15.84 -4.91 3.82
C ARG A 96 16.10 -6.37 3.46
N LEU A 97 15.29 -7.01 2.61
CA LEU A 97 15.58 -8.35 2.10
C LEU A 97 16.91 -8.39 1.33
N ASP A 98 17.27 -7.30 0.65
CA ASP A 98 18.55 -7.15 -0.08
C ASP A 98 19.77 -7.12 0.85
N GLN A 99 19.60 -6.54 2.05
CA GLN A 99 20.59 -6.66 3.10
C GLN A 99 20.35 -8.01 3.78
N ARG A 100 20.85 -9.10 3.17
CA ARG A 100 21.12 -10.36 3.87
C ARG A 100 22.03 -10.05 5.04
N LEU A 101 21.44 -9.63 6.15
CA LEU A 101 22.13 -9.23 7.37
C LEU A 101 22.82 -10.49 7.87
N LYS A 102 24.11 -10.60 7.55
CA LYS A 102 24.97 -11.69 8.02
C LYS A 102 24.80 -11.76 9.54
N GLY A 103 24.21 -12.84 10.04
CA GLY A 103 23.92 -13.03 11.47
C GLY A 103 22.47 -12.82 11.92
N GLN A 104 21.50 -12.60 11.01
CA GLN A 104 20.08 -12.68 11.37
C GLN A 104 19.66 -14.11 11.72
N SER A 105 18.77 -14.25 12.70
CA SER A 105 18.12 -15.53 13.00
C SER A 105 17.16 -15.92 11.87
N GLU A 106 16.96 -17.22 11.70
CA GLU A 106 15.98 -17.75 10.73
C GLU A 106 14.56 -17.20 11.00
N GLU A 107 14.19 -17.05 12.27
CA GLU A 107 12.91 -16.45 12.67
C GLU A 107 12.79 -15.00 12.17
N SER A 108 13.85 -14.19 12.31
CA SER A 108 13.87 -12.81 11.84
C SER A 108 13.74 -12.75 10.31
N ALA A 109 14.41 -13.64 9.58
CA ALA A 109 14.30 -13.73 8.13
C ALA A 109 12.88 -14.14 7.68
N ARG A 110 12.28 -15.16 8.30
CA ARG A 110 10.90 -15.59 8.03
C ARG A 110 9.87 -14.52 8.37
N PHE A 111 10.11 -13.70 9.40
CA PHE A 111 9.29 -12.54 9.69
C PHE A 111 9.38 -11.50 8.56
N ASN A 112 10.58 -11.16 8.11
CA ASN A 112 10.78 -10.18 7.05
C ASN A 112 10.10 -10.62 5.75
N GLN A 113 10.28 -11.88 5.35
CA GLN A 113 9.65 -12.40 4.14
C GLN A 113 8.12 -12.26 4.22
N ARG A 114 7.51 -12.73 5.32
CA ARG A 114 6.04 -12.64 5.50
C ARG A 114 5.51 -11.20 5.42
N GLN A 115 6.23 -10.24 5.98
CA GLN A 115 5.81 -8.84 5.94
C GLN A 115 6.07 -8.21 4.56
N ALA A 116 7.15 -8.58 3.87
CA ALA A 116 7.38 -8.15 2.49
C ALA A 116 6.30 -8.70 1.55
N ASP A 117 5.93 -9.98 1.68
CA ASP A 117 4.82 -10.59 0.93
C ASP A 117 3.51 -9.84 1.20
N ALA A 118 3.24 -9.50 2.46
CA ALA A 118 2.07 -8.69 2.83
C ALA A 118 2.10 -7.26 2.24
N CYS A 119 3.29 -6.68 2.07
CA CYS A 119 3.48 -5.38 1.43
C CYS A 119 3.12 -5.44 -0.05
N ILE A 120 3.65 -6.45 -0.76
CA ILE A 120 3.39 -6.69 -2.19
C ILE A 120 1.92 -6.99 -2.40
N GLN A 121 1.34 -7.88 -1.58
CA GLN A 121 -0.08 -8.22 -1.67
C GLN A 121 -0.97 -6.99 -1.48
N ALA A 122 -0.64 -6.07 -0.56
CA ALA A 122 -1.40 -4.83 -0.38
C ALA A 122 -1.36 -3.93 -1.63
N ALA A 123 -0.22 -3.87 -2.33
CA ALA A 123 -0.10 -3.13 -3.60
C ALA A 123 -0.90 -3.78 -4.74
N LEU A 124 -0.90 -5.11 -4.81
CA LEU A 124 -1.71 -5.88 -5.77
C LEU A 124 -3.21 -5.71 -5.49
N ASP A 125 -3.61 -5.83 -4.23
CA ASP A 125 -4.99 -5.62 -3.80
C ASP A 125 -5.46 -4.22 -4.21
N LEU A 126 -4.68 -3.17 -3.87
CA LEU A 126 -4.93 -1.78 -4.28
C LEU A 126 -5.20 -1.67 -5.79
N THR A 127 -4.32 -2.27 -6.60
CA THR A 127 -4.42 -2.24 -8.06
C THR A 127 -5.70 -2.95 -8.54
N SER A 128 -6.05 -4.10 -7.94
CA SER A 128 -7.26 -4.86 -8.31
C SER A 128 -8.55 -4.09 -8.05
N GLN A 129 -8.57 -3.19 -7.07
CA GLN A 129 -9.73 -2.34 -6.77
C GLN A 129 -9.88 -1.17 -7.75
N LEU A 130 -8.78 -0.75 -8.40
CA LEU A 130 -8.77 0.28 -9.41
C LEU A 130 -9.26 -0.28 -10.76
N LYS A 131 -10.59 -0.39 -10.90
CA LYS A 131 -11.26 -1.04 -12.05
C LYS A 131 -11.16 -0.24 -13.36
N LEU A 132 -11.23 -0.97 -14.47
CA LEU A 132 -11.44 -0.41 -15.81
C LEU A 132 -12.95 -0.25 -16.12
N PRO A 133 -13.36 0.74 -16.95
CA PRO A 133 -12.53 1.76 -17.58
C PRO A 133 -12.00 2.80 -16.59
N ARG A 134 -10.75 3.24 -16.79
CA ARG A 134 -10.12 4.27 -15.94
C ARG A 134 -10.88 5.58 -16.07
N ASN A 135 -11.45 6.04 -14.97
CA ASN A 135 -12.17 7.29 -14.90
C ASN A 135 -11.57 8.15 -13.77
N ALA A 136 -10.69 9.09 -14.14
CA ALA A 136 -10.06 9.99 -13.18
C ALA A 136 -11.09 10.84 -12.42
N GLN A 137 -12.14 11.32 -13.10
CA GLN A 137 -13.20 12.09 -12.44
C GLN A 137 -13.87 11.26 -11.33
N TRP A 138 -14.26 10.02 -11.63
CA TRP A 138 -14.84 9.12 -10.63
C TRP A 138 -13.87 8.87 -9.46
N LEU A 139 -12.57 8.68 -9.74
CA LEU A 139 -11.56 8.44 -8.71
C LEU A 139 -11.34 9.68 -7.81
N TYR A 140 -11.42 10.90 -8.34
CA TYR A 140 -11.33 12.12 -7.52
C TYR A 140 -12.63 12.41 -6.75
N GLU A 141 -13.79 12.03 -7.29
CA GLU A 141 -15.09 12.20 -6.61
C GLU A 141 -15.27 11.20 -5.45
N ASN A 142 -14.82 9.95 -5.65
CA ASN A 142 -15.10 8.83 -4.74
C ASN A 142 -13.86 8.37 -3.95
N GLY A 143 -12.67 8.50 -4.52
CA GLY A 143 -11.42 8.13 -3.85
C GLY A 143 -10.87 9.23 -2.94
N PRO A 144 -9.74 8.97 -2.27
CA PRO A 144 -9.08 9.94 -1.42
C PRO A 144 -8.40 11.02 -2.27
N TRP A 145 -9.17 12.04 -2.65
CA TRP A 145 -8.79 13.05 -3.66
C TRP A 145 -7.38 13.66 -3.51
N TRP A 146 -6.92 13.99 -2.30
CA TRP A 146 -5.57 14.50 -2.07
C TRP A 146 -4.47 13.43 -2.06
N SER A 147 -4.82 12.17 -1.76
CA SER A 147 -3.86 11.10 -1.50
C SER A 147 -3.80 10.06 -2.61
N ASN A 148 -4.68 10.12 -3.62
CA ASN A 148 -4.72 9.16 -4.73
C ASN A 148 -3.34 8.97 -5.38
N VAL A 149 -2.69 10.07 -5.79
CA VAL A 149 -1.36 10.00 -6.42
C VAL A 149 -0.33 9.40 -5.46
N HIS A 150 -0.37 9.77 -4.18
CA HIS A 150 0.54 9.23 -3.18
C HIS A 150 0.38 7.72 -3.01
N ILE A 151 -0.85 7.24 -2.88
CA ILE A 151 -1.16 5.82 -2.69
C ILE A 151 -0.78 5.00 -3.93
N ILE A 152 -1.04 5.53 -5.13
CA ILE A 152 -0.60 4.89 -6.39
C ILE A 152 0.94 4.83 -6.46
N MET A 153 1.63 5.92 -6.13
CA MET A 153 3.09 5.95 -6.11
C MET A 153 3.69 5.02 -5.04
N GLN A 154 3.04 4.87 -3.88
CA GLN A 154 3.43 3.89 -2.87
C GLN A 154 3.37 2.46 -3.45
N ALA A 155 2.25 2.08 -4.08
CA ALA A 155 2.09 0.76 -4.68
C ALA A 155 3.08 0.52 -5.83
N LEU A 156 3.26 1.49 -6.72
CA LEU A 156 4.29 1.44 -7.77
C LEU A 156 5.69 1.23 -7.18
N THR A 157 6.04 1.98 -6.13
CA THR A 157 7.35 1.83 -5.47
C THR A 157 7.54 0.42 -4.91
N VAL A 158 6.52 -0.15 -4.26
CA VAL A 158 6.56 -1.52 -3.74
C VAL A 158 6.80 -2.53 -4.86
N MET A 159 6.03 -2.45 -5.95
CA MET A 159 6.14 -3.40 -7.05
C MET A 159 7.45 -3.25 -7.83
N LEU A 160 7.93 -2.02 -8.05
CA LEU A 160 9.21 -1.76 -8.71
C LEU A 160 10.40 -2.26 -7.88
N LEU A 161 10.35 -2.10 -6.55
CA LEU A 161 11.37 -2.67 -5.67
C LEU A 161 11.39 -4.20 -5.77
N GLU A 162 10.23 -4.84 -5.74
CA GLU A 162 10.13 -6.31 -5.89
C GLU A 162 10.66 -6.78 -7.26
N LEU A 163 10.33 -6.08 -8.35
CA LEU A 163 10.86 -6.41 -9.69
C LEU A 163 12.39 -6.28 -9.76
N ALA A 164 12.94 -5.22 -9.16
CA ALA A 164 14.39 -5.03 -9.08
C ALA A 164 15.08 -6.17 -8.30
N GLN A 165 14.43 -6.67 -7.24
CA GLN A 165 14.93 -7.80 -6.45
C GLN A 165 14.81 -9.13 -7.19
N ARG A 166 13.69 -9.39 -7.87
CA ARG A 166 13.46 -10.63 -8.65
C ARG A 166 14.42 -10.78 -9.82
N THR A 167 14.87 -9.68 -10.41
CA THR A 167 15.92 -9.71 -11.46
C THR A 167 17.19 -10.42 -10.97
N SER A 168 17.43 -10.49 -9.66
CA SER A 168 18.53 -11.26 -9.06
C SER A 168 18.21 -12.74 -8.76
N ASN A 169 16.92 -13.13 -8.72
CA ASN A 169 16.43 -14.46 -8.36
C ASN A 169 15.52 -15.01 -9.49
N LEU A 170 16.12 -15.72 -10.47
CA LEU A 170 15.54 -16.17 -11.74
C LEU A 170 14.35 -17.19 -11.68
N SER A 171 13.58 -17.26 -10.60
CA SER A 171 12.69 -18.40 -10.31
C SER A 171 11.18 -18.11 -10.39
N GLU A 172 10.73 -16.85 -10.42
CA GLU A 172 9.29 -16.51 -10.40
C GLU A 172 8.89 -15.69 -11.62
N ASP A 173 7.73 -16.03 -12.22
CA ASP A 173 7.12 -15.27 -13.32
C ASP A 173 6.66 -13.88 -12.82
N PRO A 174 7.27 -12.77 -13.29
CA PRO A 174 6.88 -11.43 -12.87
C PRO A 174 5.69 -10.87 -13.67
N SER A 175 5.10 -11.62 -14.61
CA SER A 175 4.09 -11.12 -15.56
C SER A 175 2.92 -10.38 -14.90
N HIS A 176 2.33 -10.96 -13.85
CA HIS A 176 1.23 -10.32 -13.13
C HIS A 176 1.65 -9.00 -12.47
N LEU A 177 2.85 -8.97 -11.87
CA LEU A 177 3.38 -7.79 -11.21
C LEU A 177 3.67 -6.67 -12.22
N VAL A 178 4.24 -7.01 -13.38
CA VAL A 178 4.46 -6.08 -14.50
C VAL A 178 3.13 -5.51 -15.00
N SER A 179 2.13 -6.37 -15.22
CA SER A 179 0.79 -5.92 -15.64
C SER A 179 0.17 -4.94 -14.63
N CYS A 180 0.31 -5.19 -13.32
CA CYS A 180 -0.18 -4.27 -12.30
C CYS A 180 0.56 -2.92 -12.32
N VAL A 181 1.89 -2.93 -12.56
CA VAL A 181 2.68 -1.70 -12.73
C VAL A 181 2.17 -0.91 -13.94
N GLU A 182 1.98 -1.54 -15.09
CA GLU A 182 1.45 -0.91 -16.30
C GLU A 182 0.07 -0.29 -16.05
N ASP A 183 -0.80 -0.98 -15.32
CA ASP A 183 -2.12 -0.46 -14.97
C ASP A 183 -2.07 0.80 -14.11
N LEU A 184 -1.20 0.82 -13.10
CA LEU A 184 -1.00 2.00 -12.25
C LEU A 184 -0.35 3.17 -13.02
N VAL A 185 0.58 2.89 -13.93
CA VAL A 185 1.17 3.92 -14.82
C VAL A 185 0.10 4.55 -15.71
N GLU A 186 -0.79 3.73 -16.28
CA GLU A 186 -1.87 4.25 -17.11
C GLU A 186 -2.92 5.00 -16.28
N TRP A 187 -3.12 4.65 -15.00
CA TRP A 187 -3.89 5.50 -14.07
C TRP A 187 -3.28 6.88 -13.89
N LEU A 188 -1.97 6.98 -13.61
CA LEU A 188 -1.27 8.27 -13.52
C LEU A 188 -1.40 9.07 -14.82
N LYS A 189 -1.33 8.39 -15.96
CA LYS A 189 -1.49 9.01 -17.29
C LYS A 189 -2.89 9.58 -17.51
N VAL A 190 -3.95 8.92 -17.03
CA VAL A 190 -5.32 9.45 -17.12
C VAL A 190 -5.51 10.61 -16.13
N MET A 191 -4.95 10.50 -14.91
CA MET A 191 -5.05 11.53 -13.88
C MET A 191 -4.30 12.83 -14.23
N LYS A 192 -3.18 12.76 -14.94
CA LYS A 192 -2.36 13.94 -15.29
C LYS A 192 -3.10 15.00 -16.10
N ALA A 193 -4.20 14.63 -16.77
CA ALA A 193 -5.02 15.57 -17.53
C ALA A 193 -5.67 16.65 -16.66
N VAL A 194 -5.85 16.37 -15.36
CA VAL A 194 -6.55 17.26 -14.41
C VAL A 194 -5.75 17.54 -13.13
N ASP A 195 -4.61 16.86 -12.91
CA ASP A 195 -3.79 16.98 -11.71
C ASP A 195 -2.29 17.11 -12.04
N GLY A 196 -1.69 18.24 -11.67
CA GLY A 196 -0.26 18.50 -11.85
C GLY A 196 0.65 17.60 -11.00
N VAL A 197 0.19 17.12 -9.85
CA VAL A 197 0.93 16.14 -9.02
C VAL A 197 0.98 14.80 -9.74
N ALA A 198 -0.13 14.37 -10.35
CA ALA A 198 -0.17 13.16 -11.19
C ALA A 198 0.73 13.29 -12.43
N GLN A 199 0.78 14.48 -13.05
CA GLN A 199 1.70 14.75 -14.16
C GLN A 199 3.17 14.59 -13.75
N ASN A 200 3.56 15.12 -12.60
CA ASN A 200 4.91 14.97 -12.08
C ASN A 200 5.22 13.50 -11.75
N ALA A 201 4.30 12.80 -11.09
CA ALA A 201 4.43 11.39 -10.75
C ALA A 201 4.60 10.51 -12.01
N TYR A 202 3.78 10.74 -13.05
CA TYR A 202 3.88 10.04 -14.32
C TYR A 202 5.24 10.24 -14.98
N ASN A 203 5.74 11.48 -15.02
CA ASN A 203 7.03 11.79 -15.62
C ASN A 203 8.18 11.07 -14.91
N VAL A 204 8.20 11.07 -13.58
CA VAL A 204 9.22 10.39 -12.78
C VAL A 204 9.23 8.88 -13.08
N ILE A 205 8.06 8.25 -13.16
CA ILE A 205 7.98 6.81 -13.42
C ILE A 205 8.41 6.48 -14.86
N CYS A 206 7.98 7.27 -15.86
CA CYS A 206 8.44 7.08 -17.24
C CYS A 206 9.97 7.23 -17.36
N GLU A 207 10.55 8.23 -16.69
CA GLU A 207 12.01 8.41 -16.66
C GLU A 207 12.71 7.20 -16.03
N MET A 208 12.22 6.71 -14.88
CA MET A 208 12.77 5.51 -14.23
C MET A 208 12.71 4.28 -15.13
N LEU A 209 11.58 4.02 -15.79
CA LEU A 209 11.42 2.86 -16.67
C LEU A 209 12.31 2.96 -17.92
N SER A 210 12.45 4.16 -18.50
CA SER A 210 13.30 4.39 -19.68
C SER A 210 14.81 4.24 -19.42
N ASN A 211 15.25 4.43 -18.18
CA ASN A 211 16.66 4.29 -17.79
C ASN A 211 17.08 2.83 -17.52
N HIS A 212 16.15 1.87 -17.62
CA HIS A 212 16.38 0.45 -17.37
C HIS A 212 16.24 -0.45 -18.62
N GLU A 213 16.06 0.16 -19.81
CA GLU A 213 16.18 -0.49 -21.12
C GLU A 213 17.61 -0.37 -21.69
#